data_AF-A0A093XIH8-F1
#
_entry.id   AF-A0A093XIH8-F1
#
_cell.length_a   1.000
_cell.length_b   1.000
_cell.length_c   1.000
_cell.angle_alpha   90.00
_cell.angle_beta   90.00
_cell.angle_gamma   90.00
#
_symmetry.space_group_name_H-M   'P 1'
#
loop_
_entity.id
_entity.type
_entity.pdbx_description
1 polymer ?
#
loop_
_entity_poly.entity_id
_entity_poly.type
_entity_poly.pdbx_seq_one_letter_code
_entity_poly.pdbx_strand_id
1 'polypeptide(L)'
;MQRKNNNPIATILLISDASTSDTDSVDFVASRAEAAKIAIHSFGLGMTHKPDTMIELSTRTKAQYTYVKDWMMLRECLAGCLGSLQTTSHQNVKLRLRLPEGSPAKFVKISGALSVTRRASGRDAE
;
A
#
# COMPACT_ATOMS: atom_id res chain seq x y z
N MET A 1 28.99 -1.91 0.74
CA MET A 1 28.31 -0.60 0.53
C MET A 1 27.21 -0.47 1.59
N GLN A 2 27.50 0.13 2.74
CA GLN A 2 26.52 0.28 3.83
C GLN A 2 25.88 1.67 3.70
N ARG A 3 24.54 1.75 3.74
CA ARG A 3 23.84 3.05 3.71
C ARG A 3 24.31 3.87 4.92
N LYS A 4 24.84 5.07 4.67
CA LYS A 4 25.30 5.99 5.71
C LYS A 4 24.15 6.72 6.40
N ASN A 5 23.04 6.93 5.68
CA ASN A 5 21.85 7.63 6.16
C ASN A 5 20.62 6.75 6.03
N ASN A 6 19.70 6.84 7.00
CA ASN A 6 18.43 6.14 6.93
C ASN A 6 17.46 6.87 5.97
N ASN A 7 16.81 6.14 5.08
CA ASN A 7 15.77 6.72 4.21
C ASN A 7 14.43 6.66 4.98
N PRO A 8 13.79 7.81 5.30
CA PRO A 8 12.50 7.82 6.00
C PRO A 8 11.36 7.22 5.17
N ILE A 9 11.55 7.02 3.86
CA ILE A 9 10.59 6.41 2.94
C ILE A 9 11.22 5.14 2.35
N ALA A 10 11.44 4.13 3.19
CA ALA A 10 11.91 2.83 2.73
C ALA A 10 10.76 2.09 2.01
N THR A 11 10.97 1.77 0.74
CA THR A 11 9.99 1.07 -0.09
C THR A 11 10.68 0.10 -1.05
N ILE A 12 9.93 -0.86 -1.56
CA ILE A 12 10.34 -1.85 -2.56
C ILE A 12 9.49 -1.61 -3.82
N LEU A 13 10.16 -1.50 -4.97
CA LEU A 13 9.51 -1.53 -6.28
C LEU A 13 9.73 -2.93 -6.86
N LEU A 14 8.65 -3.69 -7.01
CA LEU A 14 8.66 -5.04 -7.56
C LEU A 14 8.07 -5.02 -8.97
N ILE A 15 8.85 -5.43 -9.97
CA ILE A 15 8.37 -5.57 -11.34
C ILE A 15 8.40 -7.06 -11.67
N SER A 16 7.31 -7.59 -12.24
CA SER A 16 7.24 -9.01 -12.61
C SER A 16 6.36 -9.23 -13.82
N ASP A 17 6.84 -10.00 -14.79
CA ASP A 17 6.12 -10.59 -15.91
C ASP A 17 5.86 -12.10 -15.71
N ALA A 18 6.27 -12.64 -14.56
CA ALA A 18 6.31 -14.06 -14.30
C ALA A 18 4.91 -14.66 -14.06
N SER A 19 4.64 -15.78 -14.73
CA SER A 19 3.41 -16.57 -14.61
C SER A 19 3.40 -17.52 -13.41
N THR A 20 4.48 -17.56 -12.64
CA THR A 20 4.60 -18.42 -11.47
C THR A 20 5.00 -17.62 -10.24
N SER A 21 4.47 -18.05 -9.10
CA SER A 21 4.75 -17.51 -7.79
C SER A 21 4.67 -18.67 -6.80
N ASP A 22 5.61 -18.69 -5.86
CA ASP A 22 5.58 -19.60 -4.72
C ASP A 22 4.81 -18.91 -3.58
N THR A 23 3.63 -19.40 -3.24
CA THR A 23 2.72 -18.76 -2.29
C THR A 23 3.30 -18.65 -0.89
N ASP A 24 4.05 -19.65 -0.42
CA ASP A 24 4.65 -19.64 0.92
C ASP A 24 5.69 -18.51 1.03
N SER A 25 6.39 -18.23 -0.08
CA SER A 25 7.35 -17.15 -0.16
C SER A 25 6.68 -15.76 -0.09
N VAL A 26 5.48 -15.62 -0.67
CA VAL A 26 4.71 -14.37 -0.71
C VAL A 26 4.26 -13.97 0.69
N ASP A 27 3.69 -14.93 1.42
CA ASP A 27 3.25 -14.75 2.80
C ASP A 27 4.38 -14.28 3.71
N PHE A 28 5.53 -14.95 3.60
CA PHE A 28 6.70 -14.63 4.39
C PHE A 28 7.23 -13.22 4.09
N VAL A 29 7.38 -12.86 2.82
CA VAL A 29 7.89 -11.55 2.41
C VAL A 29 6.92 -10.44 2.79
N ALA A 30 5.62 -10.61 2.54
CA ALA A 30 4.59 -9.64 2.91
C ALA A 30 4.62 -9.36 4.41
N SER A 31 4.65 -10.40 5.24
CA SER A 31 4.66 -10.29 6.71
C SER A 31 5.91 -9.57 7.22
N ARG A 32 7.08 -9.86 6.65
CA ARG A 32 8.34 -9.20 7.02
C ARG A 32 8.34 -7.72 6.63
N ALA A 33 7.88 -7.41 5.42
CA ALA A 33 7.81 -6.04 4.92
C ALA A 33 6.79 -5.21 5.73
N GLU A 34 5.63 -5.78 6.04
CA GLU A 34 4.62 -5.13 6.90
C GLU A 34 5.18 -4.81 8.29
N ALA A 35 5.83 -5.78 8.94
CA ALA A 35 6.45 -5.59 10.26
C ALA A 35 7.54 -4.51 10.23
N ALA A 36 8.30 -4.43 9.14
CA ALA A 36 9.32 -3.41 8.91
C ALA A 36 8.75 -2.05 8.46
N LYS A 37 7.44 -1.94 8.24
CA LYS A 37 6.76 -0.78 7.66
C LYS A 37 7.33 -0.37 6.29
N ILE A 38 7.69 -1.37 5.48
CA ILE A 38 8.19 -1.20 4.12
C ILE A 38 7.05 -1.54 3.15
N ALA A 39 6.68 -0.55 2.34
CA ALA A 39 5.70 -0.71 1.26
C ALA A 39 6.30 -1.52 0.10
N ILE A 40 5.50 -2.39 -0.53
CA ILE A 40 5.86 -3.10 -1.77
C ILE A 40 4.93 -2.62 -2.90
N HIS A 41 5.39 -1.67 -3.71
CA HIS A 41 4.67 -1.30 -4.93
C HIS A 41 4.99 -2.30 -6.03
N SER A 42 3.97 -2.95 -6.55
CA SER A 42 4.12 -4.03 -7.52
C SER A 42 3.63 -3.62 -8.91
N PHE A 43 4.37 -4.00 -9.95
CA PHE A 43 4.12 -3.67 -11.35
C PHE A 43 4.05 -4.97 -12.16
N GLY A 44 2.83 -5.40 -12.45
CA GLY A 44 2.57 -6.60 -13.25
C GLY A 44 2.69 -6.28 -14.73
N LEU A 45 3.69 -6.84 -15.40
CA LEU A 45 4.01 -6.53 -16.79
C LEU A 45 3.44 -7.59 -17.75
N GLY A 46 2.71 -7.11 -18.75
CA GLY A 46 2.16 -7.96 -19.82
C GLY A 46 0.97 -8.80 -19.37
N MET A 47 0.63 -9.84 -20.12
CA MET A 47 -0.57 -10.66 -19.84
C MET A 47 -0.27 -11.91 -19.02
N THR A 48 1.00 -12.20 -18.77
CA THR A 48 1.45 -13.48 -18.18
C THR A 48 1.69 -13.40 -16.69
N HIS A 49 1.81 -12.21 -16.11
CA HIS A 49 2.07 -12.08 -14.68
C HIS A 49 0.88 -12.60 -13.86
N LYS A 50 1.13 -12.97 -12.60
CA LYS A 50 0.08 -13.36 -11.64
C LYS A 50 -0.41 -12.14 -10.85
N PRO A 51 -1.54 -11.52 -11.22
CA PRO A 51 -2.03 -10.32 -10.53
C PRO A 51 -2.38 -10.58 -9.07
N ASP A 52 -2.96 -11.74 -8.74
CA ASP A 52 -3.43 -12.06 -7.38
C ASP A 52 -2.29 -11.96 -6.35
N THR A 53 -1.15 -12.58 -6.65
CA THR A 53 0.05 -12.51 -5.80
C THR A 53 0.57 -11.09 -5.63
N MET A 54 0.57 -10.30 -6.70
CA MET A 54 1.12 -8.94 -6.68
C MET A 54 0.19 -7.97 -5.93
N ILE A 55 -1.13 -8.12 -6.12
CA ILE A 55 -2.15 -7.40 -5.36
C ILE A 55 -2.04 -7.74 -3.88
N GLU A 56 -1.82 -8.99 -3.53
CA GLU A 56 -1.66 -9.41 -2.14
C GLU A 56 -0.44 -8.74 -1.48
N LEU A 57 0.74 -8.83 -2.11
CA LEU A 57 1.96 -8.19 -1.62
C LEU A 57 1.76 -6.69 -1.38
N SER A 58 1.20 -6.00 -2.36
CA SER A 58 0.97 -4.56 -2.26
C SER A 58 -0.05 -4.21 -1.20
N THR A 59 -1.20 -4.89 -1.17
CA THR A 59 -2.28 -4.57 -0.25
C THR A 59 -1.87 -4.82 1.21
N ARG A 60 -1.23 -5.96 1.50
CA ARG A 60 -0.75 -6.28 2.85
C ARG A 60 0.29 -5.31 3.37
N THR A 61 1.11 -4.76 2.47
CA THR A 61 2.14 -3.77 2.81
C THR A 61 1.66 -2.31 2.66
N LYS A 62 0.35 -2.10 2.49
CA LYS A 62 -0.28 -0.76 2.39
C LYS A 62 0.24 0.06 1.20
N ALA A 63 0.58 -0.64 0.12
CA ALA A 63 1.11 -0.13 -1.13
C ALA A 63 0.14 -0.40 -2.29
N GLN A 64 0.55 -0.05 -3.51
CA GLN A 64 -0.29 -0.15 -4.69
C GLN A 64 0.26 -1.14 -5.72
N TYR A 65 -0.64 -1.97 -6.27
CA TYR A 65 -0.40 -2.76 -7.47
C TYR A 65 -0.76 -1.93 -8.72
N THR A 66 0.09 -2.00 -9.74
CA THR A 66 -0.10 -1.35 -11.04
C THR A 66 0.00 -2.39 -12.14
N TYR A 67 -1.05 -2.50 -12.95
CA TYR A 67 -0.99 -3.28 -14.17
C TYR A 67 -0.30 -2.47 -15.29
N VAL A 68 0.74 -3.03 -15.88
CA VAL A 68 1.52 -2.45 -16.97
C VAL A 68 1.31 -3.29 -18.21
N LYS A 69 0.50 -2.77 -19.15
CA LYS A 69 0.06 -3.53 -20.33
C LYS A 69 1.21 -3.87 -21.28
N ASP A 70 2.14 -2.94 -21.47
CA ASP A 70 3.28 -3.10 -22.36
C ASP A 70 4.55 -2.48 -21.78
N TRP A 71 5.69 -2.86 -22.36
CA TRP A 71 7.01 -2.39 -21.94
C TRP A 71 7.16 -0.86 -22.02
N MET A 72 6.51 -0.22 -22.98
CA MET A 72 6.65 1.23 -23.19
C MET A 72 5.96 2.01 -22.07
N MET A 73 4.88 1.48 -21.50
CA MET A 73 4.17 2.07 -20.35
C MET A 73 4.95 1.95 -19.04
N LEU A 74 5.84 0.97 -18.88
CA LEU A 74 6.53 0.69 -17.61
C LEU A 74 7.27 1.92 -17.08
N ARG A 75 7.94 2.66 -17.96
CA ARG A 75 8.69 3.87 -17.62
C ARG A 75 7.79 4.91 -16.92
N GLU A 76 6.61 5.14 -17.48
CA GLU A 76 5.68 6.15 -16.98
C GLU A 76 5.05 5.71 -15.66
N CYS A 77 4.70 4.42 -15.53
CA CYS A 77 4.19 3.85 -14.29
C CYS A 77 5.21 3.97 -13.14
N LEU A 78 6.48 3.63 -13.40
CA LEU A 78 7.56 3.76 -12.41
C LEU A 78 7.84 5.22 -12.05
N ALA A 79 7.90 6.10 -13.05
CA ALA A 79 8.11 7.53 -12.84
C ALA A 79 6.99 8.14 -11.98
N GLY A 80 5.73 7.77 -12.22
CA GLY A 80 4.58 8.20 -11.42
C GLY A 80 4.69 7.73 -9.96
N CYS A 81 5.04 6.46 -9.73
CA CYS A 81 5.23 5.94 -8.38
C CYS A 81 6.40 6.63 -7.66
N LEU A 82 7.55 6.79 -8.32
CA LEU A 82 8.71 7.46 -7.74
C LEU A 82 8.42 8.93 -7.44
N GLY A 83 7.75 9.64 -8.35
CA GLY A 83 7.32 11.02 -8.14
C GLY A 83 6.38 11.15 -6.93
N SER A 84 5.44 10.22 -6.76
CA SER A 84 4.58 10.18 -5.57
C SER A 84 5.38 9.95 -4.27
N LEU A 85 6.39 9.08 -4.30
CA LEU A 85 7.24 8.83 -3.13
C LEU A 85 8.10 10.06 -2.78
N GLN A 86 8.65 10.73 -3.78
CA GLN A 86 9.46 11.94 -3.61
C GLN A 86 8.67 13.15 -3.09
N THR A 87 7.37 13.19 -3.40
CA THR A 87 6.46 14.27 -2.97
C THR A 87 5.73 13.95 -1.65
N THR A 88 6.04 12.81 -1.02
CA THR A 88 5.44 12.43 0.26
C THR A 88 5.93 13.35 1.38
N SER A 89 5.02 14.13 1.97
CA SER A 89 5.33 15.03 3.09
C SER A 89 5.10 14.41 4.47
N HIS A 90 4.13 13.49 4.58
CA HIS A 90 3.72 12.88 5.83
C HIS A 90 3.45 11.38 5.65
N GLN A 91 3.75 10.60 6.68
CA GLN A 91 3.44 9.17 6.76
C GLN A 91 2.70 8.88 8.06
N ASN A 92 2.03 7.72 8.12
CA ASN A 92 1.30 7.25 9.31
C ASN A 92 0.25 8.27 9.81
N VAL A 93 -0.42 8.93 8.88
CA VAL A 93 -1.47 9.90 9.18
C VAL A 93 -2.66 9.18 9.82
N LYS A 94 -3.15 9.73 10.95
CA LYS A 94 -4.39 9.28 11.61
C LYS A 94 -5.48 10.31 11.42
N LEU A 95 -6.64 9.87 10.95
CA LEU A 95 -7.80 10.73 10.75
C LEU A 95 -8.79 10.49 11.90
N ARG A 96 -8.97 11.49 12.76
CA ARG A 96 -9.97 11.43 13.84
C ARG A 96 -11.24 12.11 13.41
N LEU A 97 -12.32 11.36 13.37
CA LEU A 97 -13.66 11.85 13.06
C LEU A 97 -14.48 11.86 14.35
N ARG A 98 -15.06 13.02 14.67
CA ARG A 98 -15.94 13.21 15.82
C ARG A 98 -17.21 13.93 15.41
N LEU A 99 -18.34 13.45 15.91
CA LEU A 99 -19.60 14.16 15.74
C LEU A 99 -19.76 15.26 16.80
N PRO A 100 -20.40 16.39 16.46
CA PRO A 100 -20.72 17.42 17.44
C PRO A 100 -21.51 16.88 18.64
N GLU A 101 -21.33 17.52 19.80
CA GLU A 101 -22.13 17.22 20.98
C GLU A 101 -23.63 17.45 20.70
N GLY A 102 -24.49 16.54 21.20
CA GLY A 102 -25.94 16.58 20.94
C GLY A 102 -26.39 16.10 19.55
N SER A 103 -25.49 15.81 18.62
CA SER A 103 -25.88 15.31 17.29
C SER A 103 -26.45 13.88 17.36
N PRO A 104 -27.61 13.59 16.74
CA PRO A 104 -28.17 12.24 16.64
C PRO A 104 -27.47 11.38 15.55
N ALA A 105 -26.49 11.92 14.83
CA ALA A 105 -25.82 11.22 13.74
C ALA A 105 -24.92 10.07 14.24
N LYS A 106 -24.56 9.15 13.32
CA LYS A 106 -23.61 8.05 13.57
C LYS A 106 -22.83 7.70 12.30
N PHE A 107 -21.57 7.31 12.44
CA PHE A 107 -20.70 6.91 11.30
C PHE A 107 -21.05 5.54 10.72
N VAL A 108 -22.05 5.41 9.86
CA VAL A 108 -22.53 4.07 9.40
C VAL A 108 -21.43 3.22 8.74
N LYS A 109 -20.58 3.81 7.90
CA LYS A 109 -19.49 3.12 7.21
C LYS A 109 -18.33 4.08 6.98
N ILE A 110 -17.11 3.59 7.12
CA ILE A 110 -15.87 4.29 6.75
C ILE A 110 -15.12 3.37 5.79
N SER A 111 -14.74 3.88 4.63
CA SER A 111 -14.04 3.13 3.57
C SER A 111 -12.80 3.89 3.11
N GLY A 112 -11.80 3.18 2.60
CA GLY A 112 -10.57 3.78 2.09
C GLY A 112 -9.50 4.10 3.14
N ALA A 113 -9.76 3.87 4.42
CA ALA A 113 -8.75 3.93 5.46
C ALA A 113 -8.00 2.60 5.56
N LEU A 114 -6.67 2.65 5.74
CA LEU A 114 -5.81 1.47 5.93
C LEU A 114 -6.17 0.66 7.18
N SER A 115 -6.75 1.33 8.18
CA SER A 115 -7.33 0.73 9.38
C SER A 115 -8.41 1.65 9.91
N VAL A 116 -9.51 1.09 10.43
CA VAL A 116 -10.59 1.86 11.07
C VAL A 116 -10.84 1.29 12.46
N THR A 117 -10.79 2.15 13.47
CA THR A 117 -11.24 1.87 14.82
C THR A 117 -12.48 2.69 15.11
N ARG A 118 -13.64 2.03 15.21
CA ARG A 118 -14.90 2.68 15.56
C ARG A 118 -15.21 2.47 17.04
N ARG A 119 -15.48 3.54 17.78
CA ARG A 119 -15.92 3.42 19.19
C ARG A 119 -17.35 2.91 19.27
N ALA A 120 -17.68 2.21 20.36
CA ALA A 120 -18.95 1.50 20.55
C ALA A 120 -20.21 2.38 20.35
N SER A 121 -20.13 3.68 20.65
CA SER A 121 -21.24 4.63 20.45
C SER A 121 -21.47 5.01 18.98
N GLY A 122 -20.53 4.68 18.08
CA GLY A 122 -20.58 5.04 16.67
C GLY A 122 -20.42 6.55 16.39
N ARG A 123 -20.05 7.33 17.42
CA ARG A 123 -19.89 8.81 17.37
C ARG A 123 -18.46 9.28 17.16
N ASP A 124 -17.50 8.41 17.40
CA ASP A 124 -16.08 8.63 17.16
C ASP A 124 -15.50 7.50 16.30
N ALA A 125 -14.62 7.86 15.38
CA ALA A 125 -13.81 6.93 14.62
C ALA A 125 -12.38 7.45 14.43
N GLU A 126 -11.42 6.54 14.38
CA GLU A 126 -10.00 6.78 14.11
C GLU A 126 -9.45 5.85 13.03
#